data_AF-T1BV76-F1
#
_entry.id   AF-T1BV76-F1
#
_cell.length_a   1.000
_cell.length_b   1.000
_cell.length_c   1.000
_cell.angle_alpha   90.00
_cell.angle_beta   90.00
_cell.angle_gamma   90.00
#
_symmetry.space_group_name_H-M   'P 1'
#
loop_
_entity.id
_entity.type
_entity.pdbx_description
1 polymer ?
#
loop_
_entity_poly.entity_id
_entity_poly.type
_entity_poly.pdbx_seq_one_letter_code
_entity_poly.pdbx_strand_id
1 'polypeptide(L)'
;MSIPAPWNSLAAVIWVLLPALIANAFATLPRGRGPPMDFGRLWPWDGRRILGRSKTWSGFLFGSLAAAPFGLLEAWLIGIAPPNLQVVPSLGSSLEAALPLVLMVSFGAMVGDALGSFLKRRLGRPSGARTL
;
A
#
# COMPACT_ATOMS: atom_id res chain seq x y z
N MET A 1 11.88 -28.97 19.41
CA MET A 1 12.03 -27.50 19.31
C MET A 1 10.96 -27.02 18.35
N SER A 2 9.84 -26.50 18.85
CA SER A 2 8.75 -26.02 17.99
C SER A 2 9.22 -24.74 17.29
N ILE A 3 9.29 -24.75 15.96
CA ILE A 3 9.49 -23.53 15.18
C ILE A 3 8.34 -22.60 15.58
N PRO A 4 8.60 -21.42 16.18
CA PRO A 4 7.53 -20.49 16.53
C PRO A 4 6.75 -20.16 15.26
N ALA A 5 5.42 -20.06 15.37
CA ALA A 5 4.58 -19.73 14.23
C ALA A 5 5.13 -18.47 13.55
N PRO A 6 5.30 -18.47 12.22
CA PRO A 6 6.01 -17.41 11.50
C PRO A 6 5.38 -16.03 11.71
N TRP A 7 4.17 -15.95 12.25
CA TRP A 7 3.41 -14.73 12.49
C TRP A 7 3.79 -13.93 13.74
N ASN A 8 4.59 -14.50 14.66
CA ASN A 8 4.83 -13.90 15.99
C ASN A 8 6.06 -12.98 16.05
N SER A 9 6.55 -12.49 14.91
CA SER A 9 7.75 -11.65 14.85
C SER A 9 7.51 -10.32 14.14
N LEU A 10 8.23 -9.29 14.56
CA LEU A 10 8.24 -7.99 13.87
C LEU A 10 8.67 -8.15 12.40
N ALA A 11 9.64 -9.05 12.14
CA ALA A 11 10.10 -9.36 10.80
C ALA A 11 8.96 -9.87 9.92
N ALA A 12 8.09 -10.73 10.44
CA ALA A 12 6.94 -11.25 9.70
C ALA A 12 5.89 -10.18 9.40
N VAL A 13 5.63 -9.27 10.34
CA VAL A 13 4.73 -8.14 10.10
C VAL A 13 5.28 -7.23 9.00
N ILE A 14 6.58 -6.89 9.06
CA ILE A 14 7.22 -6.06 8.05
C ILE A 14 7.21 -6.75 6.68
N TRP A 15 7.51 -8.05 6.65
CA TRP A 15 7.48 -8.86 5.43
C TRP A 15 6.11 -8.82 4.76
N VAL A 16 5.03 -9.12 5.49
CA VAL A 16 3.67 -9.10 4.93
C VAL A 16 3.22 -7.70 4.49
N LEU A 17 3.71 -6.65 5.15
CA LEU A 17 3.41 -5.26 4.80
C LEU A 17 4.30 -4.72 3.68
N LEU A 18 5.34 -5.44 3.25
CA LEU A 18 6.30 -4.91 2.29
C LEU A 18 5.65 -4.47 0.97
N PRO A 19 4.69 -5.20 0.37
CA PRO A 19 3.99 -4.71 -0.82
C PRO A 19 3.25 -3.39 -0.59
N ALA A 20 2.61 -3.22 0.58
CA ALA A 20 1.95 -1.97 0.97
C ALA A 20 2.95 -0.80 1.14
N LEU A 21 4.11 -1.06 1.74
CA LEU A 21 5.17 -0.07 1.91
C LEU A 21 5.74 0.37 0.55
N ILE A 22 5.98 -0.59 -0.34
CA ILE A 22 6.44 -0.35 -1.71
C ILE A 22 5.39 0.44 -2.50
N ALA A 23 4.11 0.05 -2.41
CA ALA A 23 3.01 0.75 -3.07
C ALA A 23 2.97 2.24 -2.69
N ASN A 24 3.05 2.54 -1.39
CA ASN A 24 3.08 3.91 -0.88
C ASN A 24 4.30 4.70 -1.38
N ALA A 25 5.48 4.09 -1.37
CA ALA A 25 6.70 4.73 -1.88
C ALA A 25 6.58 5.01 -3.38
N PHE A 26 6.10 4.02 -4.16
CA PHE A 26 6.07 4.05 -5.61
C PHE A 26 4.95 4.95 -6.15
N ALA A 27 3.89 5.20 -5.38
CA ALA A 27 2.86 6.18 -5.70
C ALA A 27 3.42 7.59 -5.96
N THR A 28 4.63 7.90 -5.50
CA THR A 28 5.30 9.18 -5.74
C THR A 28 6.03 9.26 -7.08
N LEU A 29 6.36 8.13 -7.71
CA LEU A 29 7.14 8.06 -8.96
C LEU A 29 6.45 8.73 -10.16
N PRO A 30 5.11 8.66 -10.31
CA PRO A 30 4.40 9.45 -11.32
C PRO A 30 4.51 10.98 -11.11
N ARG A 31 5.04 11.44 -9.98
CA ARG A 31 5.23 12.87 -9.60
C ARG A 31 3.93 13.68 -9.64
N GLY A 32 2.82 13.06 -9.24
CA GLY A 32 1.51 13.73 -9.22
C GLY A 32 0.98 14.10 -10.61
N ARG A 33 1.44 13.43 -11.69
CA ARG A 33 0.89 13.63 -13.04
C ARG A 33 -0.58 13.18 -13.12
N GLY A 34 -1.31 13.71 -14.09
CA GLY A 34 -2.70 13.30 -14.33
C GLY A 34 -3.72 13.91 -13.35
N PRO A 35 -5.02 13.58 -13.54
CA PRO A 35 -6.09 14.25 -12.81
C PRO A 35 -6.09 13.89 -11.32
N PRO A 36 -6.40 14.86 -10.44
CA PRO A 36 -6.73 14.57 -9.05
C PRO A 36 -7.92 13.60 -8.96
N MET A 37 -7.86 12.66 -8.03
CA MET A 37 -8.93 11.67 -7.79
C MET A 37 -10.27 12.32 -7.44
N ASP A 38 -10.23 13.49 -6.80
CA ASP A 38 -11.43 14.24 -6.43
C ASP A 38 -11.95 15.17 -7.55
N PHE A 39 -11.25 15.25 -8.70
CA PHE A 39 -11.56 16.16 -9.80
C PHE A 39 -11.81 17.62 -9.39
N GLY A 40 -11.22 18.08 -8.29
CA GLY A 40 -11.46 19.44 -7.79
C GLY A 40 -12.68 19.61 -6.89
N ARG A 41 -13.47 18.55 -6.66
CA ARG A 41 -14.70 18.62 -5.85
C ARG A 41 -14.41 19.09 -4.44
N LEU A 42 -15.33 19.89 -3.93
CA LEU A 42 -15.36 20.37 -2.56
C LEU A 42 -16.34 19.52 -1.75
N TRP A 43 -16.05 19.35 -0.47
CA TRP A 43 -16.91 18.68 0.47
C TRP A 43 -18.00 19.65 0.91
N PRO A 44 -19.30 19.29 0.84
CA PRO A 44 -20.40 20.25 1.00
C PRO A 44 -20.41 20.98 2.35
N TRP A 45 -19.98 20.31 3.43
CA TRP A 45 -20.12 20.86 4.78
C TRP A 45 -19.01 21.83 5.20
N ASP A 46 -17.80 21.69 4.66
CA ASP A 46 -16.65 22.52 5.07
C ASP A 46 -16.05 23.33 3.92
N GLY A 47 -16.53 23.16 2.68
CA GLY A 47 -16.03 23.85 1.49
C GLY A 47 -14.60 23.47 1.10
N ARG A 48 -13.99 22.48 1.74
CA ARG A 48 -12.61 22.05 1.47
C ARG A 48 -12.62 20.91 0.46
N ARG A 49 -11.52 20.72 -0.26
CA ARG A 49 -11.34 19.60 -1.20
C ARG A 49 -11.67 18.26 -0.55
N ILE A 50 -12.17 17.29 -1.32
CA ILE A 50 -12.45 15.94 -0.79
C ILE A 50 -11.14 15.25 -0.40
N LEU A 51 -10.17 15.18 -1.32
CA LEU A 51 -8.87 14.54 -1.10
C LEU A 51 -7.71 15.55 -1.19
N GLY A 52 -7.81 16.51 -2.10
CA GLY A 52 -6.76 17.48 -2.40
C GLY A 52 -5.96 17.15 -3.66
N ARG A 53 -5.20 18.12 -4.15
CA ARG A 53 -4.48 18.04 -5.44
C ARG A 53 -3.39 16.96 -5.47
N SER A 54 -2.86 16.58 -4.31
CA SER A 54 -1.77 15.60 -4.21
C SER A 54 -2.21 14.14 -4.37
N LYS A 55 -3.52 13.85 -4.44
CA LYS A 55 -4.04 12.50 -4.65
C LYS A 55 -4.52 12.37 -6.09
N THR A 56 -3.68 11.79 -6.94
CA THR A 56 -3.94 11.62 -8.38
C THR A 56 -4.20 10.17 -8.73
N TRP A 57 -4.95 9.95 -9.80
CA TRP A 57 -5.21 8.61 -10.32
C TRP A 57 -3.93 7.90 -10.77
N SER A 58 -2.97 8.63 -11.31
CA SER A 58 -1.69 8.04 -11.72
C SER A 58 -0.91 7.47 -10.52
N GLY A 59 -0.83 8.23 -9.41
CA GLY A 59 -0.16 7.77 -8.19
C GLY A 59 -0.89 6.59 -7.56
N PHE A 60 -2.23 6.66 -7.50
CA PHE A 60 -3.06 5.60 -6.95
C PHE A 60 -2.91 4.28 -7.72
N LEU A 61 -3.07 4.31 -9.05
CA LEU A 61 -2.98 3.11 -9.89
C LEU A 61 -1.54 2.59 -9.98
N PHE A 62 -0.56 3.49 -10.16
CA PHE A 62 0.84 3.07 -10.23
C PHE A 62 1.30 2.46 -8.91
N GLY A 63 1.00 3.07 -7.76
CA GLY A 63 1.32 2.51 -6.45
C GLY A 63 0.67 1.14 -6.24
N SER A 64 -0.63 1.01 -6.56
CA SER A 64 -1.37 -0.25 -6.38
C SER A 64 -0.82 -1.40 -7.24
N LEU A 65 -0.34 -1.11 -8.45
CA LEU A 65 0.10 -2.14 -9.41
C LEU A 65 1.61 -2.41 -9.35
N ALA A 66 2.43 -1.40 -9.11
CA ALA A 66 3.89 -1.52 -9.18
C ALA A 66 4.50 -2.33 -8.03
N ALA A 67 3.74 -2.59 -6.97
CA ALA A 67 4.12 -3.50 -5.89
C ALA A 67 3.93 -4.99 -6.24
N ALA A 68 3.15 -5.32 -7.28
CA ALA A 68 2.85 -6.70 -7.64
C ALA A 68 4.11 -7.56 -7.93
N PRO A 69 5.11 -7.08 -8.71
CA PRO A 69 6.33 -7.85 -8.94
C PRO A 69 7.10 -8.16 -7.65
N PHE A 70 7.05 -7.28 -6.65
CA PHE A 70 7.75 -7.47 -5.38
C PHE A 70 7.05 -8.49 -4.51
N GLY A 71 5.72 -8.43 -4.39
CA GLY A 71 4.98 -9.45 -3.65
C GLY A 71 5.04 -10.84 -4.29
N LEU A 72 5.10 -10.90 -5.63
CA LEU A 72 5.35 -12.16 -6.34
C LEU A 72 6.78 -12.67 -6.09
N LEU A 73 7.76 -11.78 -6.03
CA LEU A 73 9.13 -12.13 -5.66
C LEU A 73 9.19 -12.67 -4.22
N GLU A 74 8.49 -12.07 -3.27
CA GLU A 74 8.38 -12.58 -1.89
C GLU A 74 7.81 -14.00 -1.85
N ALA A 75 6.69 -14.23 -2.55
CA ALA A 75 6.06 -15.55 -2.63
C ALA A 75 6.99 -16.58 -3.28
N TRP A 76 7.72 -16.18 -4.35
CA TRP A 76 8.69 -17.05 -5.01
C TRP A 76 9.87 -17.41 -4.08
N LEU A 77 10.45 -16.42 -3.38
CA LEU A 77 11.56 -16.63 -2.45
C LEU A 77 11.19 -17.59 -1.32
N ILE A 78 10.00 -17.45 -0.74
CA ILE A 78 9.52 -18.37 0.31
C ILE A 78 9.24 -19.76 -0.26
N GLY A 79 8.69 -19.84 -1.48
CA GLY A 79 8.40 -21.11 -2.15
C GLY A 79 9.63 -21.96 -2.45
N ILE A 80 10.80 -21.35 -2.71
CA ILE A 80 12.05 -22.06 -2.96
C ILE A 80 12.93 -22.23 -1.70
N ALA A 81 12.58 -21.56 -0.59
CA ALA A 81 13.38 -21.60 0.63
C ALA A 81 13.27 -22.98 1.31
N PRO A 82 14.39 -23.55 1.81
CA PRO A 82 14.35 -24.77 2.60
C PRO A 82 13.58 -24.55 3.92
N PRO A 83 12.99 -25.59 4.53
CA PRO A 83 12.07 -25.44 5.67
C PRO A 83 12.65 -24.69 6.87
N ASN A 84 13.96 -24.77 7.10
CA ASN A 84 14.64 -24.07 8.18
C ASN A 84 14.77 -22.55 7.97
N LEU A 85 14.55 -22.05 6.74
CA LEU A 85 14.59 -20.62 6.39
C LEU A 85 13.21 -20.00 6.19
N GLN A 86 12.13 -20.78 6.26
CA GLN A 86 10.75 -20.30 6.18
C GLN A 86 10.28 -19.67 7.50
N VAL A 87 11.02 -18.67 7.98
CA VAL A 87 10.82 -17.99 9.27
C VAL A 87 9.84 -16.82 9.20
N VAL A 88 9.40 -16.45 8.00
CA VAL A 88 8.37 -15.44 7.73
C VAL A 88 7.24 -16.06 6.90
N PRO A 89 6.01 -15.54 6.99
CA PRO A 89 4.87 -16.13 6.30
C PRO A 89 4.89 -15.84 4.80
N SER A 90 4.30 -16.74 4.01
CA SER A 90 4.01 -16.50 2.59
C SER A 90 2.69 -15.76 2.41
N LEU A 91 2.69 -14.74 1.55
CA LEU A 91 1.47 -14.10 1.04
C LEU A 91 0.85 -15.01 -0.03
N GLY A 92 0.10 -16.04 0.40
CA GLY A 92 -0.51 -17.03 -0.48
C GLY A 92 0.30 -18.33 -0.57
N SER A 93 -0.38 -19.43 -0.93
CA SER A 93 0.21 -20.78 -1.00
C SER A 93 0.90 -21.09 -2.33
N SER A 94 0.70 -20.24 -3.35
CA SER A 94 1.29 -20.34 -4.68
C SER A 94 1.43 -18.93 -5.27
N LEU A 95 2.18 -18.77 -6.38
CA LEU A 95 2.28 -17.48 -7.08
C LEU A 95 0.93 -16.97 -7.57
N GLU A 96 0.07 -17.88 -8.04
CA GLU A 96 -1.29 -17.57 -8.49
C GLU A 96 -2.16 -17.07 -7.33
N ALA A 97 -2.04 -17.68 -6.15
CA ALA A 97 -2.74 -17.24 -4.95
C ALA A 97 -2.14 -15.95 -4.36
N ALA A 98 -0.85 -15.70 -4.57
CA ALA A 98 -0.15 -14.52 -4.08
C ALA A 98 -0.59 -13.24 -4.80
N LEU A 99 -0.74 -13.29 -6.14
CA LEU A 99 -1.08 -12.12 -6.95
C LEU A 99 -2.30 -11.33 -6.44
N PRO A 100 -3.50 -11.93 -6.25
CA PRO A 100 -4.67 -11.19 -5.78
C PRO A 100 -4.48 -10.65 -4.36
N LEU A 101 -3.77 -11.37 -3.49
CA LEU A 101 -3.49 -10.91 -2.12
C LEU A 101 -2.55 -9.69 -2.12
N VAL A 102 -1.49 -9.74 -2.90
CA VAL A 102 -0.53 -8.64 -3.07
C VAL A 102 -1.22 -7.39 -3.63
N LEU A 103 -2.07 -7.56 -4.64
CA LEU A 103 -2.87 -6.47 -5.20
C LEU A 103 -3.83 -5.90 -4.16
N MET A 104 -4.49 -6.74 -3.36
CA MET A 104 -5.42 -6.29 -2.32
C MET A 104 -4.70 -5.52 -1.21
N VAL A 105 -3.53 -5.99 -0.76
CA VAL A 105 -2.69 -5.30 0.23
C VAL A 105 -2.21 -3.96 -0.29
N SER A 106 -1.72 -3.91 -1.53
CA SER A 106 -1.19 -2.70 -2.16
C SER A 106 -2.30 -1.66 -2.43
N PHE A 107 -3.45 -2.11 -2.95
CA PHE A 107 -4.63 -1.27 -3.14
C PHE A 107 -5.16 -0.75 -1.80
N GLY A 108 -5.24 -1.62 -0.78
CA GLY A 108 -5.63 -1.25 0.57
C GLY A 108 -4.73 -0.16 1.16
N ALA A 109 -3.42 -0.24 0.94
CA ALA A 109 -2.48 0.80 1.34
C ALA A 109 -2.78 2.15 0.66
N MET A 110 -3.02 2.14 -0.65
CA MET A 110 -3.37 3.35 -1.40
C MET A 110 -4.72 3.94 -1.01
N VAL A 111 -5.70 3.10 -0.68
CA VAL A 111 -6.98 3.54 -0.10
C VAL A 111 -6.75 4.18 1.27
N GLY A 112 -5.95 3.55 2.14
CA GLY A 112 -5.58 4.11 3.45
C GLY A 112 -4.90 5.47 3.33
N ASP A 113 -3.99 5.64 2.38
CA ASP A 113 -3.32 6.92 2.09
C ASP A 113 -4.30 8.01 1.56
N ALA A 114 -5.25 7.63 0.71
CA ALA A 114 -6.32 8.51 0.26
C ALA A 114 -7.26 8.92 1.41
N LEU A 115 -7.67 7.96 2.24
CA LEU A 115 -8.46 8.21 3.45
C LEU A 115 -7.70 9.15 4.40
N GLY A 116 -6.43 8.92 4.66
CA GLY A 116 -5.60 9.81 5.47
C GLY A 116 -5.60 11.24 4.92
N SER A 117 -5.63 11.41 3.61
CA SER A 117 -5.77 12.74 3.00
C SER A 117 -7.16 13.33 3.13
N PHE A 118 -8.22 12.54 3.01
CA PHE A 118 -9.58 12.96 3.34
C PHE A 118 -9.67 13.50 4.77
N LEU A 119 -9.19 12.73 5.77
CA LEU A 119 -9.17 13.15 7.17
C LEU A 119 -8.39 14.45 7.35
N LYS A 120 -7.22 14.60 6.71
CA LYS A 120 -6.45 15.86 6.75
C LYS A 120 -7.25 17.06 6.21
N ARG A 121 -8.07 16.89 5.17
CA ARG A 121 -8.93 17.96 4.66
C ARG A 121 -10.02 18.33 5.67
N ARG A 122 -10.65 17.34 6.30
CA ARG A 122 -11.66 17.56 7.35
C ARG A 122 -11.08 18.31 8.57
N LEU A 123 -9.82 18.04 8.90
CA LEU A 123 -9.06 18.76 9.94
C LEU A 123 -8.49 20.12 9.47
N GLY A 124 -8.76 20.55 8.24
CA GLY A 124 -8.38 21.88 7.73
C GLY A 124 -6.95 22.03 7.28
N ARG A 125 -6.23 20.92 7.13
CA ARG A 125 -4.86 20.94 6.65
C ARG A 125 -4.85 20.98 5.12
N PRO A 126 -4.02 21.82 4.47
CA PRO A 126 -3.90 21.86 3.01
C PRO A 126 -3.17 20.63 2.44
N SER A 127 -3.28 20.40 1.13
CA SER A 127 -2.55 19.32 0.44
C SER A 127 -1.03 19.48 0.66
N GLY A 128 -0.33 18.39 0.94
CA GLY A 128 1.11 18.42 1.21
C GLY A 128 1.52 18.95 2.59
N ALA A 129 0.57 19.38 3.43
CA ALA A 129 0.87 19.72 4.82
C ALA A 129 1.43 18.50 5.58
N ARG A 130 2.47 18.73 6.39
CA ARG A 130 2.94 17.71 7.33
C ARG A 130 1.84 17.37 8.33
N THR A 131 1.77 16.09 8.66
CA THR A 131 0.73 15.53 9.53
C THR A 131 1.07 15.72 11.02
N LEU A 132 2.30 16.13 11.33
CA LEU A 132 2.79 16.57 12.64
C LEU A 132 3.49 17.92 12.47
#